data_AF-A0A969B008-F1
#
_entry.id   AF-A0A969B008-F1
#
_cell.length_a   1.000
_cell.length_b   1.000
_cell.length_c   1.000
_cell.angle_alpha   90.00
_cell.angle_beta   90.00
_cell.angle_gamma   90.00
#
_symmetry.space_group_name_H-M   'P 1'
#
loop_
_entity.id
_entity.type
_entity.pdbx_description
1 polymer ?
#
loop_
_entity_poly.entity_id
_entity_poly.type
_entity_poly.pdbx_seq_one_letter_code
_entity_poly.pdbx_strand_id
1 'polypeptide(L)'
;MDTTKGHKLPALLSSARQSLNKRDKPALIKAIKQLTPLKIADAIEQLHELQSDLVYLDKSLQFFKEEYIGERRSMFISSVQASRDTVCQAIDKLGSIHTIAELMARDEESLIDDLEYLLLDTIKYIDVPRAGILEYTRELAMEIALDHKGFAIEDVMLCLQRAKDGYYGEIYARLDGQVVKRWLRQYAIEKQEQIVARNVSRNMASKAGQNEGRSKGEDQSKLLVEAKITLGRHGEI
;
A
#
# COMPACT_ATOMS: atom_id res chain seq x y z
N MET A 1 20.18 -9.61 -5.54
CA MET A 1 19.17 -8.53 -5.63
C MET A 1 18.84 -8.10 -4.21
N ASP A 2 18.98 -6.81 -3.96
CA ASP A 2 19.18 -6.21 -2.64
C ASP A 2 17.89 -6.17 -1.80
N THR A 3 17.81 -7.02 -0.77
CA THR A 3 16.65 -7.19 0.12
C THR A 3 16.55 -6.13 1.23
N THR A 4 17.43 -5.12 1.25
CA THR A 4 17.54 -4.15 2.35
C THR A 4 16.63 -2.92 2.24
N LYS A 5 15.91 -2.72 1.13
CA LYS A 5 15.04 -1.53 0.93
C LYS A 5 13.66 -1.61 1.57
N GLY A 6 13.21 -2.78 2.05
CA GLY A 6 11.87 -2.98 2.62
C GLY A 6 11.68 -2.49 4.06
N HIS A 7 12.76 -2.32 4.84
CA HIS A 7 12.64 -2.12 6.30
C HIS A 7 12.32 -0.70 6.76
N LYS A 8 12.39 0.32 5.89
CA LYS A 8 12.19 1.72 6.30
C LYS A 8 10.76 2.22 6.10
N LEU A 9 10.05 1.69 5.11
CA LEU A 9 8.73 2.19 4.74
C LEU A 9 7.68 2.01 5.84
N PRO A 10 7.56 0.83 6.49
CA PRO A 10 6.65 0.66 7.61
C PRO A 10 6.92 1.59 8.80
N ALA A 11 8.21 1.78 9.13
CA ALA A 11 8.64 2.70 10.18
C ALA A 11 8.29 4.16 9.86
N LEU A 12 8.32 4.55 8.58
CA LEU A 12 7.98 5.90 8.15
C LEU A 12 6.47 6.18 8.22
N LEU A 13 5.65 5.21 7.82
CA LEU A 13 4.19 5.34 7.84
C LEU A 13 3.66 5.35 9.28
N SER A 14 4.13 4.41 10.10
CA SER A 14 3.81 4.39 11.54
C SER A 14 4.29 5.66 12.25
N SER A 15 5.49 6.16 11.93
CA SER A 15 5.97 7.44 12.47
C SER A 15 5.08 8.60 12.04
N ALA A 16 4.66 8.68 10.77
CA ALA A 16 3.80 9.75 10.29
C ALA A 16 2.44 9.74 11.02
N ARG A 17 1.81 8.57 11.17
CA ARG A 17 0.53 8.43 11.88
C ARG A 17 0.65 8.73 13.37
N GLN A 18 1.69 8.25 14.04
CA GLN A 18 1.93 8.58 15.45
C GLN A 18 2.16 10.08 15.67
N SER A 19 2.90 10.74 14.77
CA SER A 19 3.11 12.18 14.82
C SER A 19 1.82 12.96 14.57
N LEU A 20 0.93 12.48 13.68
CA LEU A 20 -0.39 13.07 13.47
C LEU A 20 -1.25 12.97 14.74
N ASN A 21 -1.37 11.77 15.31
CA ASN A 21 -2.14 11.53 16.54
C ASN A 21 -1.63 12.39 17.71
N LYS A 22 -0.31 12.59 17.81
CA LYS A 22 0.32 13.44 18.84
C LYS A 22 0.33 14.93 18.48
N ARG A 23 -0.10 15.30 17.26
CA ARG A 23 -0.04 16.66 16.70
C ARG A 23 1.39 17.24 16.72
N ASP A 24 2.39 16.38 16.58
CA ASP A 24 3.83 16.72 16.58
C ASP A 24 4.27 17.11 15.15
N LYS A 25 4.14 18.40 14.84
CA LYS A 25 4.39 18.93 13.48
C LYS A 25 5.83 18.68 12.99
N PRO A 26 6.90 18.94 13.75
CA PRO A 26 8.27 18.69 13.28
C PRO A 26 8.51 17.23 12.89
N ALA A 27 8.03 16.28 13.72
CA ALA A 27 8.18 14.86 13.44
C ALA A 27 7.33 14.44 12.22
N LEU A 28 6.12 15.00 12.10
CA LEU A 28 5.21 14.76 10.98
C LEU A 28 5.84 15.14 9.64
N ILE A 29 6.38 16.36 9.54
CA ILE A 29 7.03 16.88 8.32
C ILE A 29 8.23 16.01 7.95
N LYS A 30 9.04 15.62 8.94
CA LYS A 30 10.23 14.77 8.73
C LYS A 30 9.86 13.39 8.17
N ALA A 31 8.74 12.80 8.64
CA ALA A 31 8.24 11.53 8.14
C ALA A 31 7.65 11.66 6.72
N ILE A 32 6.79 12.66 6.49
CA ILE A 32 6.11 12.89 5.19
C ILE A 32 7.13 13.12 4.07
N LYS A 33 8.19 13.89 4.31
CA LYS A 33 9.21 14.19 3.27
C LYS A 33 9.91 12.96 2.70
N GLN A 34 9.82 11.81 3.36
CA GLN A 34 10.42 10.56 2.89
C GLN A 34 9.41 9.66 2.15
N LEU A 35 8.13 10.03 2.15
CA LEU A 35 7.05 9.33 1.46
C LEU A 35 6.98 9.76 -0.01
N THR A 36 6.40 8.88 -0.82
CA THR A 36 6.10 9.11 -2.23
C THR A 36 4.78 8.41 -2.54
N PRO A 37 4.01 8.85 -3.55
CA PRO A 37 2.74 8.21 -3.89
C PRO A 37 2.89 6.70 -4.16
N LEU A 38 3.97 6.32 -4.85
CA LEU A 38 4.28 4.91 -5.14
C LEU A 38 4.52 4.07 -3.88
N LYS A 39 5.33 4.57 -2.94
CA LYS A 39 5.58 3.90 -1.66
C LYS A 39 4.29 3.67 -0.86
N ILE A 40 3.38 4.65 -0.85
CA ILE A 40 2.08 4.50 -0.16
C ILE A 40 1.26 3.42 -0.86
N ALA A 41 1.19 3.44 -2.19
CA ALA A 41 0.49 2.43 -2.97
C ALA A 41 1.07 1.02 -2.78
N ASP A 42 2.39 0.87 -2.82
CA ASP A 42 3.10 -0.39 -2.59
C ASP A 42 2.78 -0.97 -1.20
N ALA A 43 2.70 -0.11 -0.18
CA ALA A 43 2.40 -0.55 1.18
C ALA A 43 0.94 -1.00 1.35
N ILE A 44 -0.01 -0.32 0.70
CA ILE A 44 -1.43 -0.74 0.68
C ILE A 44 -1.57 -2.09 -0.05
N GLU A 45 -0.92 -2.25 -1.21
CA GLU A 45 -0.94 -3.50 -1.98
C GLU A 45 -0.36 -4.66 -1.17
N GLN A 46 0.81 -4.47 -0.54
CA GLN A 46 1.43 -5.47 0.34
C GLN A 46 0.53 -5.84 1.52
N LEU A 47 -0.13 -4.86 2.14
CA LEU A 47 -1.02 -5.10 3.27
C LEU A 47 -2.24 -5.94 2.84
N HIS A 48 -2.83 -5.62 1.68
CA HIS A 48 -3.95 -6.38 1.13
C HIS A 48 -3.55 -7.82 0.75
N GLU A 49 -2.36 -8.02 0.19
CA GLU A 49 -1.80 -9.37 -0.09
C GLU A 49 -1.67 -10.18 1.20
N LEU A 50 -1.04 -9.61 2.24
CA LEU A 50 -0.86 -10.29 3.53
C LEU A 50 -2.20 -10.58 4.24
N GLN A 51 -3.17 -9.68 4.14
CA GLN A 51 -4.52 -9.91 4.67
C GLN A 51 -5.23 -11.06 3.94
N SER A 52 -5.06 -11.15 2.62
CA SER A 52 -5.60 -12.26 1.82
C SER A 52 -4.96 -13.60 2.23
N ASP A 53 -3.64 -13.61 2.40
CA ASP A 53 -2.89 -14.77 2.88
C ASP A 53 -3.35 -15.20 4.27
N LEU A 54 -3.60 -14.24 5.17
CA LEU A 54 -4.10 -14.52 6.51
C LEU A 54 -5.48 -15.20 6.48
N VAL A 55 -6.40 -14.73 5.64
CA VAL A 55 -7.71 -15.37 5.44
C VAL A 55 -7.57 -16.79 4.91
N TYR A 56 -6.64 -17.02 3.98
CA TYR A 56 -6.37 -18.37 3.46
C TYR A 56 -5.79 -19.30 4.54
N LEU A 57 -4.86 -18.79 5.35
CA LEU A 57 -4.26 -19.52 6.45
C LEU A 57 -5.28 -19.85 7.53
N ASP A 58 -6.19 -18.92 7.88
CA ASP A 58 -7.26 -19.15 8.85
C ASP A 58 -8.20 -20.28 8.37
N LYS A 59 -8.59 -20.28 7.10
CA LYS A 59 -9.39 -21.37 6.49
C LYS A 59 -8.64 -22.70 6.52
N SER A 60 -7.35 -22.70 6.18
CA SER A 60 -6.51 -23.90 6.21
C SER A 60 -6.40 -24.45 7.63
N LEU A 61 -6.24 -23.57 8.62
CA LEU A 61 -6.15 -23.91 10.03
C LEU A 61 -7.46 -24.52 10.53
N GLN A 62 -8.61 -23.97 10.11
CA GLN A 62 -9.92 -24.54 10.37
C GLN A 62 -10.06 -25.96 9.76
N PHE A 63 -9.71 -26.13 8.48
CA PHE A 63 -9.73 -27.44 7.81
C PHE A 63 -8.90 -28.50 8.57
N PHE A 64 -7.66 -28.17 8.95
CA PHE A 64 -6.81 -29.11 9.69
C PHE A 64 -7.31 -29.37 11.12
N LYS A 65 -8.06 -28.44 11.71
CA LYS A 65 -8.67 -28.59 13.03
C LYS A 65 -9.98 -29.37 13.00
N GLU A 66 -10.77 -29.30 11.94
CA GLU A 66 -12.14 -29.81 11.97
C GLU A 66 -12.35 -31.01 11.04
N GLU A 67 -11.67 -31.03 9.90
CA GLU A 67 -11.98 -31.97 8.82
C GLU A 67 -10.86 -32.99 8.55
N TYR A 68 -9.60 -32.61 8.78
CA TYR A 68 -8.47 -33.48 8.48
C TYR A 68 -8.28 -34.59 9.51
N ILE A 69 -8.41 -35.85 9.07
CA ILE A 69 -8.13 -37.05 9.88
C ILE A 69 -6.86 -37.70 9.33
N GLY A 70 -5.72 -37.44 9.98
CA GLY A 70 -4.44 -38.04 9.60
C GLY A 70 -3.41 -37.94 10.73
N GLU A 71 -2.46 -38.88 10.76
CA GLU A 71 -1.46 -39.00 11.84
C GLU A 71 -0.54 -37.76 11.97
N ARG A 72 -0.40 -36.97 10.89
CA ARG A 72 0.41 -35.74 10.85
C ARG A 72 -0.37 -34.45 11.11
N ARG A 73 -1.64 -34.55 11.53
CA ARG A 73 -2.52 -33.39 11.77
C ARG A 73 -1.89 -32.33 12.66
N SER A 74 -1.26 -32.74 13.76
CA SER A 74 -0.59 -31.83 14.70
C SER A 74 0.54 -31.04 14.04
N MET A 75 1.37 -31.69 13.21
CA MET A 75 2.45 -31.03 12.48
C MET A 75 1.91 -29.98 11.49
N PHE A 76 0.85 -30.30 10.75
CA PHE A 76 0.24 -29.35 9.82
C PHE A 76 -0.37 -28.14 10.53
N ILE A 77 -1.08 -28.36 11.65
CA ILE A 77 -1.61 -27.27 12.47
C ILE A 77 -0.49 -26.35 12.95
N SER A 78 0.59 -26.90 13.51
CA SER A 78 1.73 -26.10 13.97
C SER A 78 2.42 -25.35 12.83
N SER A 79 2.57 -25.96 11.66
CA SER A 79 3.17 -25.31 10.49
C SER A 79 2.32 -24.15 9.95
N VAL A 80 1.00 -24.35 9.86
CA VAL A 80 0.06 -23.31 9.43
C VAL A 80 -0.02 -22.19 10.46
N GLN A 81 -0.01 -22.51 11.75
CA GLN A 81 0.05 -21.53 12.83
C GLN A 81 1.32 -20.68 12.77
N ALA A 82 2.50 -21.31 12.62
CA ALA A 82 3.76 -20.57 12.49
C ALA A 82 3.76 -19.62 11.27
N SER A 83 3.17 -20.07 10.15
CA SER A 83 3.02 -19.24 8.95
C SER A 83 2.06 -18.07 9.20
N ARG A 84 0.92 -18.33 9.86
CA ARG A 84 -0.05 -17.31 10.27
C ARG A 84 0.57 -16.27 11.19
N ASP A 85 1.32 -16.70 12.21
CA ASP A 85 1.98 -15.80 13.16
C ASP A 85 3.04 -14.94 12.46
N THR A 86 3.73 -15.49 11.47
CA THR A 86 4.67 -14.73 10.63
C THR A 86 3.96 -13.65 9.81
N VAL A 87 2.81 -13.98 9.21
CA VAL A 87 1.99 -13.01 8.46
C VAL A 87 1.42 -11.94 9.39
N CYS A 88 0.90 -12.30 10.56
CA CYS A 88 0.44 -11.34 11.58
C CYS A 88 1.57 -10.37 11.97
N GLN A 89 2.77 -10.88 12.25
CA GLN A 89 3.92 -10.03 12.57
C GLN A 89 4.31 -9.11 11.40
N ALA A 90 4.15 -9.56 10.15
CA ALA A 90 4.41 -8.74 8.98
C ALA A 90 3.38 -7.61 8.85
N ILE A 91 2.09 -7.91 9.08
CA ILE A 91 1.00 -6.92 9.11
C ILE A 91 1.25 -5.89 10.23
N ASP A 92 1.58 -6.35 11.44
CA ASP A 92 1.87 -5.48 12.59
C ASP A 92 3.06 -4.56 12.30
N LYS A 93 4.09 -5.08 11.61
CA LYS A 93 5.26 -4.30 11.19
C LYS A 93 4.90 -3.23 10.17
N LEU A 94 4.12 -3.56 9.14
CA LEU A 94 3.66 -2.65 8.09
C LEU A 94 2.89 -1.45 8.64
N GLY A 95 2.32 -1.60 9.84
CA GLY A 95 1.47 -0.60 10.44
C GLY A 95 0.11 -0.57 9.75
N SER A 96 -0.85 0.02 10.42
CA SER A 96 -2.24 0.00 9.97
C SER A 96 -2.50 1.18 9.03
N ILE A 97 -1.92 1.10 7.82
CA ILE A 97 -2.33 2.01 6.75
C ILE A 97 -3.75 1.62 6.40
N HIS A 98 -4.63 2.61 6.44
CA HIS A 98 -6.01 2.44 6.05
C HIS A 98 -6.34 3.47 5.00
N THR A 99 -7.12 3.03 4.02
CA THR A 99 -7.80 3.94 3.12
C THR A 99 -8.80 4.79 3.91
N ILE A 100 -9.12 5.95 3.36
CA ILE A 100 -10.16 6.85 3.85
C ILE A 100 -11.47 6.08 3.99
N ALA A 101 -11.82 5.21 3.03
CA ALA A 101 -13.01 4.37 3.15
C ALA A 101 -13.01 3.46 4.39
N GLU A 102 -11.87 2.82 4.68
CA GLU A 102 -11.74 1.96 5.86
C GLU A 102 -11.76 2.75 7.17
N LEU A 103 -11.16 3.94 7.19
CA LEU A 103 -11.20 4.83 8.35
C LEU A 103 -12.62 5.36 8.59
N MET A 104 -13.31 5.79 7.53
CA MET A 104 -14.72 6.20 7.59
C MET A 104 -15.61 5.10 8.19
N ALA A 105 -15.39 3.85 7.80
CA ALA A 105 -16.17 2.72 8.30
C ALA A 105 -15.88 2.38 9.77
N ARG A 106 -14.71 2.78 10.30
CA ARG A 106 -14.28 2.47 11.67
C ARG A 106 -14.61 3.59 12.65
N ASP A 107 -14.25 4.81 12.30
CA ASP A 107 -14.43 6.01 13.12
C ASP A 107 -14.40 7.24 12.21
N GLU A 108 -15.58 7.61 11.71
CA GLU A 108 -15.77 8.77 10.84
C GLU A 108 -15.33 10.05 11.52
N GLU A 109 -15.72 10.26 12.78
CA GLU A 109 -15.45 11.50 13.51
C GLU A 109 -13.94 11.72 13.69
N SER A 110 -13.21 10.69 14.09
CA SER A 110 -11.74 10.79 14.22
C SER A 110 -11.06 11.06 12.88
N LEU A 111 -11.57 10.51 11.77
CA LEU A 111 -11.03 10.79 10.44
C LEU A 111 -11.27 12.25 10.03
N ILE A 112 -12.49 12.75 10.25
CA ILE A 112 -12.83 14.14 9.93
C ILE A 112 -11.97 15.10 10.75
N ASP A 113 -11.77 14.83 12.04
CA ASP A 113 -10.89 15.62 12.91
C ASP A 113 -9.43 15.64 12.41
N ASP A 114 -8.90 14.49 11.99
CA ASP A 114 -7.54 14.40 11.42
C ASP A 114 -7.43 15.23 10.14
N LEU A 115 -8.40 15.11 9.23
CA LEU A 115 -8.42 15.85 7.96
C LEU A 115 -8.59 17.35 8.19
N GLU A 116 -9.48 17.76 9.08
CA GLU A 116 -9.69 19.16 9.48
C GLU A 116 -8.40 19.74 10.07
N TYR A 117 -7.72 19.01 10.96
CA TYR A 117 -6.43 19.42 11.52
C TYR A 117 -5.38 19.68 10.43
N LEU A 118 -5.27 18.78 9.45
CA LEU A 118 -4.31 18.92 8.35
C LEU A 118 -4.62 20.12 7.44
N LEU A 119 -5.91 20.37 7.17
CA LEU A 119 -6.34 21.55 6.41
C LEU A 119 -6.03 22.84 7.17
N LEU A 120 -6.40 22.91 8.46
CA LEU A 120 -6.13 24.07 9.31
C LEU A 120 -4.62 24.36 9.43
N ASP A 121 -3.77 23.33 9.53
CA ASP A 121 -2.32 23.49 9.50
C ASP A 121 -1.84 24.12 8.20
N THR A 122 -2.37 23.63 7.08
CA THR A 122 -2.02 24.11 5.74
C THR A 122 -2.45 25.56 5.54
N ILE A 123 -3.67 25.90 5.96
CA ILE A 123 -4.21 27.27 5.89
C ILE A 123 -3.35 28.24 6.70
N LYS A 124 -3.01 27.86 7.93
CA LYS A 124 -2.15 28.68 8.81
C LYS A 124 -0.75 28.86 8.26
N TYR A 125 -0.20 27.86 7.56
CA TYR A 125 1.14 27.95 6.98
C TYR A 125 1.21 28.92 5.80
N ILE A 126 0.21 28.90 4.92
CA ILE A 126 0.22 29.71 3.69
C ILE A 126 -0.11 31.19 3.99
N ASP A 127 -0.77 31.46 5.12
CA ASP A 127 -1.03 32.81 5.64
C ASP A 127 -1.69 33.74 4.60
N VAL A 128 -2.75 33.24 3.95
CA VAL A 128 -3.47 34.00 2.91
C VAL A 128 -4.47 34.95 3.55
N PRO A 129 -4.46 36.27 3.22
CA PRO A 129 -5.37 37.26 3.80
C PRO A 129 -6.87 36.98 3.58
N ARG A 130 -7.21 36.14 2.61
CA ARG A 130 -8.57 35.70 2.26
C ARG A 130 -8.68 34.17 2.25
N ALA A 131 -8.30 33.53 3.35
CA ALA A 131 -8.55 32.12 3.57
C ALA A 131 -10.04 31.89 3.92
N GLY A 132 -10.93 32.04 2.93
CA GLY A 132 -12.38 31.82 3.13
C GLY A 132 -12.71 30.39 3.61
N ILE A 133 -11.79 29.46 3.39
CA ILE A 133 -11.83 28.08 3.85
C ILE A 133 -11.92 27.90 5.37
N LEU A 134 -11.44 28.86 6.19
CA LEU A 134 -11.37 28.69 7.64
C LEU A 134 -12.76 28.39 8.25
N GLU A 135 -13.80 29.02 7.72
CA GLU A 135 -15.18 28.91 8.22
C GLU A 135 -15.87 27.59 7.85
N TYR A 136 -15.41 26.89 6.81
CA TYR A 136 -16.00 25.64 6.32
C TYR A 136 -14.99 24.48 6.23
N THR A 137 -13.93 24.54 7.05
CA THR A 137 -12.81 23.57 6.94
C THR A 137 -13.28 22.14 7.22
N ARG A 138 -14.24 21.98 8.15
CA ARG A 138 -14.81 20.68 8.51
C ARG A 138 -15.67 20.10 7.39
N GLU A 139 -16.50 20.92 6.75
CA GLU A 139 -17.30 20.52 5.59
C GLU A 139 -16.39 20.09 4.43
N LEU A 140 -15.30 20.82 4.19
CA LEU A 140 -14.32 20.43 3.20
C LEU A 140 -13.63 19.10 3.57
N ALA A 141 -13.33 18.86 4.85
CA ALA A 141 -12.78 17.58 5.30
C ALA A 141 -13.75 16.42 5.00
N MET A 142 -15.05 16.62 5.23
CA MET A 142 -16.09 15.64 4.87
C MET A 142 -16.15 15.39 3.37
N GLU A 143 -16.11 16.44 2.56
CA GLU A 143 -16.08 16.32 1.10
C GLU A 143 -14.84 15.55 0.62
N ILE A 144 -13.66 15.81 1.20
CA ILE A 144 -12.43 15.09 0.89
C ILE A 144 -12.57 13.60 1.23
N ALA A 145 -13.15 13.28 2.38
CA ALA A 145 -13.38 11.89 2.79
C ALA A 145 -14.30 11.15 1.80
N LEU A 146 -15.33 11.83 1.29
CA LEU A 146 -16.27 11.26 0.33
C LEU A 146 -15.69 11.11 -1.08
N ASP A 147 -14.93 12.11 -1.55
CA ASP A 147 -14.41 12.17 -2.92
C ASP A 147 -13.15 11.28 -3.10
N HIS A 148 -12.38 11.06 -2.03
CA HIS A 148 -11.07 10.41 -2.09
C HIS A 148 -10.99 9.09 -1.31
N LYS A 149 -12.04 8.27 -1.35
CA LYS A 149 -12.15 6.98 -0.63
C LYS A 149 -10.95 6.02 -0.77
N GLY A 150 -10.30 6.00 -1.93
CA GLY A 150 -9.14 5.15 -2.21
C GLY A 150 -7.79 5.70 -1.74
N PHE A 151 -7.74 6.90 -1.17
CA PHE A 151 -6.53 7.47 -0.58
C PHE A 151 -6.32 6.94 0.82
N ALA A 152 -5.08 6.81 1.27
CA ALA A 152 -4.77 6.75 2.70
C ALA A 152 -4.64 8.18 3.26
N ILE A 153 -4.64 8.35 4.58
CA ILE A 153 -4.45 9.70 5.14
C ILE A 153 -3.09 10.28 4.74
N GLU A 154 -2.10 9.42 4.57
CA GLU A 154 -0.74 9.77 4.19
C GLU A 154 -0.68 10.39 2.79
N ASP A 155 -1.61 10.02 1.90
CA ASP A 155 -1.76 10.67 0.60
C ASP A 155 -2.18 12.13 0.75
N VAL A 156 -3.17 12.40 1.63
CA VAL A 156 -3.63 13.77 1.92
C VAL A 156 -2.52 14.57 2.57
N MET A 157 -1.83 13.99 3.55
CA MET A 157 -0.68 14.60 4.22
C MET A 157 0.44 14.98 3.25
N LEU A 158 0.81 14.06 2.35
CA LEU A 158 1.82 14.30 1.33
C LEU A 158 1.37 15.36 0.33
N CYS A 159 0.12 15.31 -0.11
CA CYS A 159 -0.45 16.31 -1.00
C CYS A 159 -0.40 17.72 -0.37
N LEU A 160 -0.87 17.88 0.86
CA LEU A 160 -0.86 19.17 1.54
C LEU A 160 0.57 19.65 1.84
N GLN A 161 1.49 18.75 2.17
CA GLN A 161 2.91 19.11 2.33
C GLN A 161 3.51 19.62 1.02
N ARG A 162 3.23 18.97 -0.11
CA ARG A 162 3.66 19.43 -1.45
C ARG A 162 3.07 20.81 -1.78
N ALA A 163 1.83 21.06 -1.40
CA ALA A 163 1.21 22.37 -1.57
C ALA A 163 1.95 23.45 -0.75
N LYS A 164 2.30 23.17 0.51
CA LYS A 164 3.14 24.05 1.35
C LYS A 164 4.52 24.30 0.74
N ASP A 165 5.09 23.30 0.07
CA ASP A 165 6.37 23.40 -0.62
C ASP A 165 6.27 24.09 -2.01
N GLY A 166 5.07 24.56 -2.42
CA GLY A 166 4.84 25.29 -3.68
C GLY A 166 4.74 24.41 -4.93
N TYR A 167 4.67 23.08 -4.78
CA TYR A 167 4.73 22.11 -5.88
C TYR A 167 3.60 22.28 -6.92
N TYR A 168 2.41 22.70 -6.49
CA TYR A 168 1.25 22.86 -7.38
C TYR A 168 1.12 24.26 -8.00
N GLY A 169 2.15 25.09 -7.89
CA GLY A 169 2.19 26.44 -8.43
C GLY A 169 1.71 27.53 -7.47
N GLU A 170 1.62 28.76 -7.98
CA GLU A 170 1.34 29.96 -7.19
C GLU A 170 -0.11 30.01 -6.69
N ILE A 171 -0.27 30.46 -5.44
CA ILE A 171 -1.57 30.67 -4.80
C ILE A 171 -1.87 32.16 -4.89
N TYR A 172 -2.66 32.57 -5.90
CA TYR A 172 -2.99 33.98 -6.18
C TYR A 172 -3.91 34.61 -5.12
N ALA A 173 -3.38 34.84 -3.91
CA ALA A 173 -4.06 35.46 -2.76
C ALA A 173 -5.43 34.85 -2.41
N ARG A 174 -5.65 33.58 -2.79
CA ARG A 174 -6.92 32.86 -2.60
C ARG A 174 -6.63 31.40 -2.23
N LEU A 175 -7.03 31.03 -1.02
CA LEU A 175 -7.04 29.64 -0.57
C LEU A 175 -8.48 29.28 -0.19
N ASP A 176 -9.14 28.53 -1.07
CA ASP A 176 -10.49 28.03 -0.87
C ASP A 176 -10.58 26.52 -1.14
N GLY A 177 -11.75 25.93 -0.91
CA GLY A 177 -11.97 24.50 -1.13
C GLY A 177 -11.68 24.04 -2.57
N GLN A 178 -11.88 24.88 -3.59
CA GLN A 178 -11.61 24.52 -4.99
C GLN A 178 -10.11 24.40 -5.26
N VAL A 179 -9.29 25.23 -4.62
CA VAL A 179 -7.82 25.13 -4.70
C VAL A 179 -7.35 23.82 -4.08
N VAL A 180 -7.82 23.47 -2.88
CA VAL A 180 -7.45 22.21 -2.21
C VAL A 180 -7.89 20.99 -3.02
N LYS A 181 -9.14 20.98 -3.51
CA LYS A 181 -9.64 19.91 -4.38
C LYS A 181 -8.81 19.76 -5.66
N ARG A 182 -8.32 20.86 -6.23
CA ARG A 182 -7.44 20.82 -7.41
C ARG A 182 -6.12 20.12 -7.08
N TRP A 183 -5.50 20.43 -5.95
CA TRP A 183 -4.27 19.75 -5.51
C TRP A 183 -4.48 18.25 -5.34
N LEU A 184 -5.56 17.84 -4.68
CA LEU A 184 -5.88 16.43 -4.48
C LEU A 184 -6.16 15.70 -5.80
N ARG A 185 -6.84 16.34 -6.76
CA ARG A 185 -7.02 15.79 -8.11
C ARG A 185 -5.71 15.64 -8.86
N GLN A 186 -4.85 16.65 -8.81
CA GLN A 186 -3.52 16.59 -9.43
C GLN A 186 -2.69 15.45 -8.82
N TYR A 187 -2.69 15.35 -7.50
CA TYR A 187 -2.05 14.25 -6.78
C TYR A 187 -2.60 12.88 -7.19
N ALA A 188 -3.93 12.75 -7.35
CA ALA A 188 -4.56 11.51 -7.79
C ALA A 188 -4.05 11.06 -9.16
N ILE A 189 -3.97 12.00 -10.11
CA ILE A 189 -3.48 11.74 -11.47
C ILE A 189 -2.03 11.27 -11.42
N GLU A 190 -1.16 11.99 -10.70
CA GLU A 190 0.26 11.62 -10.56
C GLU A 190 0.45 10.24 -9.92
N LYS A 191 -0.31 9.95 -8.86
CA LYS A 191 -0.29 8.64 -8.20
C LYS A 191 -0.68 7.54 -9.19
N GLN A 192 -1.74 7.76 -9.96
CA GLN A 192 -2.21 6.80 -10.94
C GLN A 192 -1.18 6.55 -12.05
N GLU A 193 -0.56 7.61 -12.58
CA GLU A 193 0.50 7.50 -13.59
C GLU A 193 1.70 6.68 -13.09
N GLN A 194 2.13 6.92 -11.85
CA GLN A 194 3.23 6.15 -11.24
C GLN A 194 2.88 4.67 -11.08
N ILE A 195 1.66 4.36 -10.64
CA ILE A 195 1.18 2.97 -10.50
C ILE A 195 1.14 2.28 -11.87
N VAL A 196 0.60 2.95 -12.89
CA VAL A 196 0.53 2.42 -14.26
C VAL A 196 1.92 2.15 -14.80
N ALA A 197 2.86 3.09 -14.69
CA ALA A 197 4.24 2.93 -15.14
C ALA A 197 4.95 1.76 -14.45
N ARG A 198 4.77 1.63 -13.13
CA ARG A 198 5.28 0.48 -12.34
C ARG A 198 4.71 -0.84 -12.86
N ASN A 199 3.40 -0.91 -13.06
CA ASN A 199 2.71 -2.13 -13.51
C ASN A 199 3.12 -2.55 -14.92
N VAL A 200 3.25 -1.59 -15.85
CA VAL A 200 3.78 -1.85 -17.20
C VAL A 200 5.19 -2.43 -17.10
N SER A 201 6.07 -1.83 -16.30
CA SER A 201 7.45 -2.29 -16.10
C SER A 201 7.51 -3.71 -15.52
N ARG A 202 6.70 -4.01 -14.51
CA ARG A 202 6.57 -5.35 -13.89
C ARG A 202 6.09 -6.39 -14.91
N ASN A 203 5.09 -6.05 -15.71
CA ASN A 203 4.53 -6.94 -16.73
C ASN A 203 5.51 -7.22 -17.87
N MET A 204 6.27 -6.20 -18.30
CA MET A 204 7.31 -6.37 -19.32
C MET A 204 8.44 -7.28 -18.82
N ALA A 205 8.88 -7.10 -17.57
CA ALA A 205 9.88 -7.97 -16.95
C ALA A 205 9.41 -9.44 -16.83
N SER A 206 8.14 -9.65 -16.43
CA SER A 206 7.53 -10.98 -16.34
C SER A 206 7.48 -11.67 -17.72
N LYS A 207 7.09 -10.94 -18.78
CA LYS A 207 7.08 -11.46 -20.15
C LYS A 207 8.49 -11.76 -20.68
N ALA A 208 9.49 -10.94 -20.36
CA ALA A 208 10.88 -11.18 -20.74
C ALA A 208 11.43 -12.45 -20.07
N GLY A 209 11.18 -12.65 -18.77
CA GLY A 209 11.60 -13.86 -18.03
C GLY A 209 10.89 -15.13 -18.49
N GLN A 210 9.63 -15.05 -18.92
CA GLN A 210 8.90 -16.19 -19.49
C GLN A 210 9.47 -16.65 -20.84
N ASN A 211 10.01 -15.73 -21.65
CA ASN A 211 10.67 -16.08 -22.91
C ASN A 211 12.03 -16.77 -22.68
N GLU A 212 12.78 -16.40 -21.64
CA GLU A 212 14.02 -17.11 -21.28
C GLU A 212 13.76 -18.52 -20.71
N GLY A 213 12.66 -18.72 -19.98
CA GLY A 213 12.23 -20.04 -19.50
C GLY A 213 11.74 -20.98 -20.61
N ARG A 214 11.12 -20.45 -21.67
CA ARG A 214 10.65 -21.25 -22.82
C ARG A 214 11.81 -21.83 -23.64
N SER A 215 12.90 -21.10 -23.80
CA SER A 215 14.07 -21.59 -24.54
C SER A 215 14.80 -22.73 -23.82
N LYS A 216 14.79 -22.78 -22.47
CA LYS A 216 15.35 -23.90 -21.69
C LYS A 216 14.41 -25.10 -21.57
N GLY A 217 13.10 -24.90 -21.69
CA GLY A 217 12.10 -25.97 -21.66
C GLY A 217 12.11 -26.84 -22.92
N GLU A 218 12.50 -26.30 -24.07
CA GLU A 218 12.65 -27.07 -25.31
C GLU A 218 13.81 -28.07 -25.25
N ASP A 219 14.94 -27.70 -24.63
CA ASP A 219 16.08 -28.61 -24.48
C ASP A 219 15.82 -29.72 -23.45
N GLN A 220 15.13 -29.42 -22.34
CA GLN A 220 14.73 -30.48 -21.40
C GLN A 220 13.68 -31.43 -21.98
N SER A 221 12.80 -30.93 -22.86
CA SER A 221 11.81 -31.76 -23.55
C SER A 221 12.48 -32.70 -24.56
N LYS A 222 13.52 -32.25 -25.28
CA LYS A 222 14.34 -33.13 -26.16
C LYS A 222 15.12 -34.17 -25.36
N LEU A 223 15.73 -33.79 -24.24
CA LEU A 223 16.43 -34.72 -23.33
C LEU A 223 15.49 -35.79 -22.73
N LEU A 224 14.25 -35.43 -22.38
CA LEU A 224 13.27 -36.39 -21.87
C LEU A 224 12.72 -37.33 -22.97
N VAL A 225 12.63 -36.85 -24.22
CA VAL A 225 12.25 -37.68 -25.38
C VAL A 225 13.38 -38.64 -25.76
N GLU A 226 14.65 -38.19 -25.78
CA GLU A 226 15.82 -39.06 -26.01
C GLU A 226 16.01 -40.08 -24.88
N ALA A 227 15.80 -39.70 -23.62
CA ALA A 227 15.86 -40.63 -22.48
C ALA A 227 14.78 -41.72 -22.56
N LYS A 228 13.57 -41.39 -23.02
CA LYS A 228 12.49 -42.39 -23.25
C LYS A 228 12.81 -43.35 -24.38
N ILE A 229 13.42 -42.89 -25.47
CA ILE A 229 13.81 -43.74 -26.61
C ILE A 229 14.93 -44.71 -26.21
N THR A 230 15.82 -44.30 -25.31
CA THR A 230 16.94 -45.14 -24.85
C THR A 230 16.47 -46.22 -23.86
N LEU A 231 15.53 -45.89 -22.97
CA LEU A 231 14.94 -46.85 -22.02
C LEU A 231 13.99 -47.86 -22.67
N GLY A 232 13.34 -47.50 -23.78
CA GLY A 232 12.50 -48.44 -24.55
C GLY A 232 13.28 -49.49 -25.36
N ARG A 233 14.59 -49.33 -25.53
CA ARG A 233 15.45 -50.25 -26.32
C ARG A 233 16.14 -51.34 -25.50
N HIS A 234 16.03 -51.33 -24.17
CA HIS A 234 16.68 -52.31 -23.27
C HIS A 234 15.68 -53.27 -22.60
N GLY A 235 14.45 -53.37 -23.13
CA GLY A 235 13.37 -54.20 -22.57
C GLY A 235 13.00 -55.45 -23.37
N GLU A 236 13.77 -55.82 -24.40
CA GLU A 236 13.60 -57.08 -25.13
C GLU A 236 14.96 -57.78 -25.25
N ILE A 237 15.20 -58.75 -24.38
CA ILE A 237 15.87 -60.06 -24.55
C ILE A 237 15.71 -60.82 -23.24
#